data_AF-A0A968MVP5-F1
#
_entry.id   AF-A0A968MVP5-F1
#
_cell.length_a   1.000
_cell.length_b   1.000
_cell.length_c   1.000
_cell.angle_alpha   90.00
_cell.angle_beta   90.00
_cell.angle_gamma   90.00
#
_symmetry.space_group_name_H-M   'P 1'
#
loop_
_entity.id
_entity.type
_entity.pdbx_description
1 polymer ?
#
loop_
_entity_poly.entity_id
_entity_poly.type
_entity_poly.pdbx_seq_one_letter_code
_entity_poly.pdbx_strand_id
1 'polypeptide(L)'
;MLYLEDADEDKLLDLIKKGSSKSFEVLYQRYHKRIYTYALRLLPSSYHAEEIVQNVFIAVWNQRTSLNFTTTFSSYIFGITRHMVYRQIRQKLTRKPMQLMFFITIPNMPL
;
A
#
# COMPACT_ATOMS: atom_id res chain seq x y z
N MET A 1 9.67 11.33 -25.48
CA MET A 1 9.56 11.08 -24.03
C MET A 1 9.43 9.56 -23.82
N LEU A 2 10.44 8.78 -24.21
CA LEU A 2 10.35 7.31 -24.34
C LEU A 2 11.60 6.54 -23.82
N TYR A 3 12.51 7.22 -23.11
CA TYR A 3 13.85 6.68 -22.78
C TYR A 3 14.01 6.17 -21.34
N LEU A 4 12.94 6.12 -20.54
CA LEU A 4 13.04 5.72 -19.12
C LEU A 4 12.36 4.38 -18.80
N GLU A 5 11.59 3.78 -19.73
CA GLU A 5 10.93 2.49 -19.48
C GLU A 5 11.94 1.36 -19.22
N ASP A 6 13.13 1.43 -19.82
CA ASP A 6 14.25 0.49 -19.63
C ASP A 6 15.35 1.01 -18.68
N ALA A 7 15.09 2.07 -17.91
CA ALA A 7 16.06 2.57 -16.94
C ALA A 7 16.39 1.49 -15.89
N ASP A 8 17.68 1.28 -15.64
CA ASP A 8 18.18 0.44 -14.56
C ASP A 8 17.47 0.78 -13.23
N GLU A 9 16.97 -0.25 -12.53
CA GLU A 9 16.17 -0.08 -11.31
C GLU A 9 16.97 0.66 -10.24
N ASP A 10 18.27 0.39 -10.11
CA ASP A 10 19.12 1.05 -9.11
C ASP A 10 19.30 2.53 -9.43
N LYS A 11 19.57 2.88 -10.70
CA LYS A 11 19.64 4.29 -11.13
C LYS A 11 18.31 5.01 -10.93
N LEU A 12 17.20 4.34 -11.21
CA LEU A 12 15.87 4.91 -11.02
C LEU A 12 15.64 5.25 -9.54
N LEU A 13 16.00 4.34 -8.64
CA LEU A 13 15.86 4.52 -7.20
C LEU A 13 16.78 5.62 -6.66
N ASP A 14 18.01 5.74 -7.18
CA ASP A 14 18.92 6.83 -6.82
C ASP A 14 18.39 8.20 -7.25
N LEU A 15 17.76 8.31 -8.42
CA LEU A 15 17.11 9.54 -8.86
C LEU A 15 15.87 9.86 -8.01
N ILE A 16 15.12 8.84 -7.59
CA ILE A 16 13.98 9.00 -6.68
C ILE A 16 14.44 9.49 -5.30
N LYS A 17 15.54 8.95 -4.77
CA LYS A 17 16.18 9.44 -3.53
C LYS A 17 16.51 10.93 -3.60
N LYS A 18 16.92 11.40 -4.77
CA LYS A 18 17.21 12.82 -5.06
C LYS A 18 15.98 13.68 -5.37
N GLY A 19 14.77 13.10 -5.32
CA GLY A 19 13.51 13.82 -5.52
C GLY A 19 13.03 13.91 -6.97
N SER A 20 13.53 13.07 -7.87
CA SER A 20 13.06 13.05 -9.27
C SER A 20 11.64 12.47 -9.38
N SER A 21 10.63 13.35 -9.51
CA SER A 21 9.24 12.94 -9.71
C SER A 21 9.04 12.11 -10.99
N LYS A 22 9.79 12.42 -12.05
CA LYS A 22 9.73 11.68 -13.32
C LYS A 22 10.21 10.24 -13.18
N SER A 23 11.26 10.01 -12.37
CA SER A 23 11.74 8.67 -12.07
C SER A 23 10.73 7.90 -11.22
N PHE A 24 10.05 8.60 -10.31
CA PHE A 24 8.99 8.02 -9.50
C PHE A 24 7.74 7.64 -10.31
N GLU A 25 7.38 8.44 -11.31
CA GLU A 25 6.29 8.11 -12.25
C GLU A 25 6.59 6.82 -13.04
N VAL A 26 7.82 6.64 -13.50
CA VAL A 26 8.25 5.40 -14.18
C VAL A 26 8.18 4.21 -13.22
N LEU A 27 8.61 4.38 -11.97
CA LEU A 27 8.49 3.36 -10.95
C LEU A 27 7.02 3.00 -10.69
N TYR A 28 6.16 4.00 -10.61
CA TYR A 28 4.71 3.82 -10.48
C TYR A 28 4.17 2.98 -11.63
N GLN A 29 4.46 3.33 -12.88
CA GLN A 29 4.01 2.56 -14.04
C GLN A 29 4.46 1.10 -14.00
N ARG A 30 5.71 0.83 -13.57
CA ARG A 30 6.26 -0.55 -13.46
C ARG A 30 5.55 -1.40 -12.41
N TYR A 31 5.21 -0.81 -11.26
CA TYR A 31 4.75 -1.55 -10.09
C TYR A 31 3.24 -1.47 -9.85
N HIS A 32 2.56 -0.44 -10.38
CA HIS A 32 1.14 -0.18 -10.16
C HIS A 32 0.27 -1.41 -10.39
N LYS A 33 0.29 -1.97 -11.61
CA LYS A 33 -0.55 -3.13 -11.97
C LYS A 33 -0.26 -4.34 -11.10
N ARG A 34 1.01 -4.56 -10.74
CA ARG A 34 1.44 -5.73 -9.94
C ARG A 34 0.96 -5.58 -8.49
N ILE A 35 1.10 -4.40 -7.90
CA ILE A 35 0.63 -4.08 -6.54
C ILE A 35 -0.88 -4.13 -6.48
N TYR A 36 -1.58 -3.52 -7.46
CA TYR A 36 -3.03 -3.56 -7.56
C TYR A 36 -3.55 -5.00 -7.59
N THR A 37 -2.99 -5.83 -8.48
CA THR A 37 -3.39 -7.23 -8.62
C THR A 37 -3.13 -8.01 -7.33
N TYR A 38 -1.98 -7.78 -6.69
CA TYR A 38 -1.64 -8.43 -5.42
C TYR A 38 -2.58 -8.01 -4.29
N ALA A 39 -2.88 -6.72 -4.16
CA ALA A 39 -3.82 -6.20 -3.18
C ALA A 39 -5.23 -6.74 -3.41
N LEU A 40 -5.70 -6.75 -4.65
CA LEU A 40 -7.04 -7.25 -5.02
C LEU A 40 -7.23 -8.73 -4.69
N ARG A 41 -6.18 -9.55 -4.84
CA ARG A 41 -6.21 -10.98 -4.46
C ARG A 41 -6.38 -11.19 -2.96
N LEU A 42 -5.82 -10.30 -2.14
CA LEU A 42 -5.88 -10.40 -0.69
C LEU A 42 -7.08 -9.66 -0.09
N LEU A 43 -7.57 -8.63 -0.78
CA LEU A 43 -8.69 -7.79 -0.40
C LEU A 43 -9.58 -7.61 -1.63
N PRO A 44 -10.65 -8.42 -1.80
CA PRO A 44 -11.47 -8.45 -3.01
C PRO A 44 -12.43 -7.25 -3.09
N SER A 45 -11.86 -6.06 -3.16
CA SER A 45 -12.54 -4.79 -3.34
C SER A 45 -11.64 -3.89 -4.18
N SER A 46 -12.07 -3.57 -5.39
CA SER A 46 -11.34 -2.70 -6.32
C SER A 46 -11.03 -1.34 -5.71
N TYR A 47 -12.02 -0.74 -5.03
CA TYR A 47 -11.85 0.53 -4.32
C TYR A 47 -10.71 0.47 -3.29
N HIS A 48 -10.71 -0.54 -2.43
CA HIS A 48 -9.64 -0.64 -1.43
C HIS A 48 -8.30 -1.11 -2.01
N ALA A 49 -8.29 -1.90 -3.08
CA ALA A 49 -7.05 -2.24 -3.76
C ALA A 49 -6.38 -0.98 -4.33
N GLU A 50 -7.17 -0.07 -4.92
CA GLU A 50 -6.70 1.22 -5.41
C GLU A 50 -6.18 2.12 -4.28
N GLU A 51 -6.93 2.20 -3.18
CA GLU A 51 -6.52 2.92 -1.97
C GLU A 51 -5.19 2.39 -1.41
N ILE A 52 -5.00 1.07 -1.40
CA ILE A 52 -3.74 0.45 -0.97
C ILE A 52 -2.60 0.85 -1.90
N VAL A 53 -2.80 0.77 -3.21
CA VAL A 53 -1.79 1.18 -4.20
C VAL A 53 -1.35 2.62 -3.96
N GLN A 54 -2.30 3.55 -3.84
CA GLN A 54 -2.01 4.96 -3.56
C GLN A 54 -1.20 5.13 -2.28
N ASN A 55 -1.64 4.50 -1.18
CA ASN A 55 -0.95 4.57 0.10
C ASN A 55 0.47 4.00 0.04
N VAL A 56 0.69 2.90 -0.66
CA VAL A 56 2.02 2.30 -0.85
C VAL A 56 2.96 3.30 -1.54
N PHE A 57 2.53 3.89 -2.66
CA PHE A 57 3.35 4.84 -3.39
C PHE A 57 3.58 6.14 -2.60
N ILE A 58 2.58 6.64 -1.88
CA ILE A 58 2.76 7.79 -0.95
C ILE A 58 3.82 7.45 0.11
N ALA A 59 3.77 6.26 0.70
CA ALA A 59 4.75 5.84 1.70
C ALA A 59 6.17 5.77 1.10
N VAL A 60 6.32 5.19 -0.11
CA VAL A 60 7.60 5.14 -0.82
C VAL A 60 8.13 6.54 -1.11
N TRP A 61 7.30 7.46 -1.60
CA TRP A 61 7.71 8.83 -1.88
C TRP A 61 8.11 9.58 -0.61
N ASN A 62 7.35 9.45 0.47
CA ASN A 62 7.66 10.11 1.74
C ASN A 62 8.96 9.59 2.37
N GLN A 63 9.25 8.30 2.22
CA GLN A 63 10.47 7.66 2.72
C GLN A 63 11.61 7.67 1.70
N ARG A 64 11.46 8.33 0.55
CA ARG A 64 12.39 8.23 -0.58
C ARG A 64 13.85 8.48 -0.21
N THR A 65 14.13 9.44 0.67
CA THR A 65 15.49 9.82 1.07
C THR A 65 16.15 8.79 2.00
N SER A 66 15.35 7.98 2.69
CA SER A 66 15.79 6.95 3.64
C SER A 66 15.53 5.53 3.14
N LEU A 67 15.28 5.35 1.83
CA LEU A 67 15.14 4.04 1.19
C LEU A 67 16.45 3.24 1.30
N ASN A 68 16.59 2.53 2.41
CA ASN A 68 17.66 1.59 2.69
C ASN A 68 17.02 0.24 3.00
N PHE A 69 17.10 -0.67 2.04
CA PHE A 69 16.62 -2.04 2.16
C PHE A 69 17.78 -2.99 1.89
N THR A 70 17.86 -4.08 2.65
CA THR A 70 18.89 -5.12 2.52
C THR A 70 18.53 -6.19 1.48
N THR A 71 17.39 -6.02 0.79
CA THR A 71 16.83 -6.96 -0.20
C THR A 71 16.55 -6.25 -1.52
N THR A 72 15.75 -6.81 -2.43
CA THR A 72 15.36 -6.13 -3.68
C THR A 72 14.26 -5.09 -3.41
N PHE A 73 14.16 -4.06 -4.26
CA PHE A 73 13.07 -3.08 -4.17
C PHE A 73 11.69 -3.75 -4.31
N SER A 74 11.58 -4.74 -5.21
CA SER A 74 10.39 -5.59 -5.33
C SER A 74 9.99 -6.19 -3.97
N SER A 75 10.89 -6.85 -3.25
CA SER A 75 10.57 -7.43 -1.93
C SER A 75 10.12 -6.38 -0.92
N TYR A 76 10.79 -5.23 -0.91
CA TYR A 76 10.43 -4.09 -0.06
C TYR A 76 9.01 -3.58 -0.33
N ILE A 77 8.68 -3.26 -1.59
CA ILE A 77 7.39 -2.64 -1.94
C ILE A 77 6.21 -3.62 -1.75
N PHE A 78 6.41 -4.92 -2.02
CA PHE A 78 5.41 -5.95 -1.71
C PHE A 78 5.24 -6.18 -0.21
N GLY A 79 6.31 -6.02 0.59
CA GLY A 79 6.26 -6.04 2.04
C GLY A 79 5.36 -4.93 2.61
N ILE A 80 5.56 -3.69 2.15
CA ILE A 80 4.70 -2.54 2.52
C ILE A 80 3.25 -2.81 2.10
N THR A 81 3.05 -3.26 0.86
CA THR A 81 1.71 -3.57 0.34
C THR A 81 1.00 -4.58 1.23
N ARG A 82 1.67 -5.68 1.57
CA ARG A 82 1.13 -6.73 2.44
C ARG A 82 0.77 -6.19 3.83
N HIS A 83 1.65 -5.39 4.41
CA HIS A 83 1.39 -4.76 5.71
C HIS A 83 0.14 -3.87 5.67
N MET A 84 0.02 -3.02 4.64
CA MET A 84 -1.14 -2.13 4.48
C MET A 84 -2.44 -2.90 4.27
N VAL A 85 -2.43 -3.97 3.47
CA VAL A 85 -3.59 -4.84 3.27
C VAL A 85 -4.04 -5.46 4.59
N TYR A 86 -3.11 -6.04 5.36
CA TYR A 86 -3.46 -6.63 6.66
C TYR A 86 -3.96 -5.60 7.66
N ARG A 87 -3.39 -4.39 7.66
CA ARG A 87 -3.89 -3.28 8.49
C ARG A 87 -5.33 -2.93 8.12
N GLN A 88 -5.66 -2.86 6.83
CA GLN A 88 -7.02 -2.60 6.34
C GLN A 88 -8.00 -3.70 6.74
N ILE A 89 -7.61 -4.96 6.59
CA ILE A 89 -8.41 -6.13 7.01
C ILE A 89 -8.67 -6.08 8.51
N ARG A 90 -7.63 -5.86 9.33
CA ARG A 90 -7.75 -5.73 10.78
C ARG A 90 -8.72 -4.61 11.18
N GLN A 91 -8.62 -3.43 10.56
CA GLN A 91 -9.53 -2.32 10.85
C GLN A 91 -10.99 -2.64 10.52
N LYS A 92 -11.26 -3.39 9.46
CA LYS A 92 -12.62 -3.84 9.14
C LYS A 92 -13.17 -4.83 10.17
N LEU A 93 -12.30 -5.73 10.67
CA LEU A 93 -12.66 -6.68 11.71
C LEU A 93 -12.90 -5.99 13.06
N THR A 94 -12.09 -4.99 13.43
CA THR A 94 -12.23 -4.23 14.68
C THR A 94 -13.32 -3.16 14.66
N ARG A 95 -13.85 -2.79 13.48
CA ARG A 95 -15.04 -1.94 13.34
C ARG A 95 -16.35 -2.73 13.47
N LYS A 96 -16.35 -4.05 13.26
CA LYS A 96 -17.52 -4.91 13.41
C LYS A 96 -17.95 -5.31 14.85
N PRO A 97 -17.16 -5.21 15.94
CA PRO A 97 -17.64 -5.57 17.26
C PRO A 97 -18.47 -4.47 17.93
N MET A 98 -18.44 -3.21 17.45
CA MET A 98 -19.17 -2.12 18.10
C MET A 98 -20.70 -2.20 17.90
N GLN A 99 -21.16 -2.65 16.72
CA GLN A 99 -22.59 -2.89 16.52
C GLN A 99 -23.07 -4.08 17.35
N LEU A 100 -22.26 -5.13 17.47
CA LEU A 100 -22.62 -6.29 18.28
C LEU A 100 -22.64 -5.94 19.78
N MET A 101 -21.66 -5.17 20.27
CA MET A 101 -21.59 -4.72 21.68
C MET A 101 -22.84 -3.96 22.13
N PHE A 102 -23.49 -3.19 21.24
CA PHE A 102 -24.73 -2.49 21.57
C PHE A 102 -25.88 -3.45 21.88
N PHE A 103 -25.96 -4.60 21.20
CA PHE A 103 -27.03 -5.58 21.40
C PHE A 103 -26.85 -6.49 22.62
N ILE A 104 -25.61 -6.77 23.04
CA ILE A 104 -25.32 -7.69 24.18
C ILE A 104 -25.21 -6.98 25.55
N THR A 105 -25.15 -5.64 25.61
CA THR A 105 -24.89 -4.92 26.87
C THR A 105 -26.14 -4.29 27.52
N ILE A 106 -27.33 -4.43 26.94
CA ILE A 106 -28.60 -4.00 27.60
C ILE A 106 -29.60 -5.17 27.73
N PRO A 107 -29.36 -6.17 28.60
CA PRO A 107 -30.41 -7.04 29.09
C PRO A 107 -30.93 -6.48 30.42
N ASN A 108 -32.22 -6.13 30.47
CA ASN A 108 -32.99 -5.71 31.65
C ASN A 108 -32.99 -4.21 32.00
N MET A 109 -33.94 -3.49 31.41
CA MET A 109 -34.61 -2.38 32.11
C MET A 109 -36.00 -2.91 32.52
N PRO A 110 -36.36 -2.98 33.81
CA PRO A 110 -37.76 -3.16 34.18
C PRO A 110 -38.54 -1.92 33.75
N LEU A 111 -39.77 -2.14 33.25
CA LEU A 111 -40.74 -1.09 32.93
C LEU A 111 -41.00 -0.17 34.13
#